data_AF-A0A4R5GG66-F1
#
_entry.id   AF-A0A4R5GG66-F1
#
_cell.length_a   1.000
_cell.length_b   1.000
_cell.length_c   1.000
_cell.angle_alpha   90.00
_cell.angle_beta   90.00
_cell.angle_gamma   90.00
#
_symmetry.space_group_name_H-M   'P 1'
#
loop_
_entity.id
_entity.type
_entity.pdbx_description
1 polymer ?
#
loop_
_entity_poly.entity_id
_entity_poly.type
_entity_poly.pdbx_seq_one_letter_code
_entity_poly.pdbx_strand_id
1 'polypeptide(L)'
;MTAPPSSPPGPHRMPGGREAREEVTLPTALDGATLALLLATPGGAMLSARSGTDAAGRPRTVLTLAHPDPEVVATTREHLLRACRERGVRAFVV
;
A
#
# COMPACT_ATOMS: atom_id res chain seq x y z
N MET A 1 -5.14 55.37 20.41
CA MET A 1 -4.88 54.78 19.07
C MET A 1 -4.33 53.40 19.32
N THR A 2 -5.15 52.38 19.05
CA THR A 2 -4.96 50.99 19.49
C THR A 2 -4.18 50.23 18.43
N ALA A 3 -3.06 49.60 18.81
CA ALA A 3 -2.31 48.69 17.96
C ALA A 3 -3.12 47.42 17.69
N PRO A 4 -3.09 46.84 16.47
CA PRO A 4 -3.76 45.57 16.20
C PRO A 4 -3.07 44.40 16.91
N PRO A 5 -3.80 43.33 17.24
CA PRO A 5 -3.30 42.23 18.07
C PRO A 5 -2.39 41.28 17.31
N SER A 6 -1.46 40.69 18.06
CA SER A 6 -0.59 39.58 17.67
C SER A 6 -1.32 38.55 16.82
N SER A 7 -0.85 38.37 15.58
CA SER A 7 -1.20 37.20 14.78
C SER A 7 -0.72 35.95 15.52
N PRO A 8 -1.56 34.93 15.73
CA PRO A 8 -1.05 33.64 16.18
C PRO A 8 -0.15 33.05 15.08
N PRO A 9 0.98 32.41 15.41
CA PRO A 9 1.68 31.60 14.43
C PRO A 9 0.69 30.56 13.89
N GLY A 10 0.60 30.48 12.56
CA GLY A 10 -0.26 29.53 11.86
C GLY A 10 -0.04 28.09 12.37
N PRO A 11 -0.98 27.19 12.09
CA PRO A 11 -0.92 25.83 12.60
C PRO A 11 0.44 25.25 12.26
N HIS A 12 1.12 24.69 13.25
CA HIS A 12 2.29 23.86 13.04
C HIS A 12 1.98 22.92 11.88
N ARG A 13 2.56 23.20 10.71
CA ARG A 13 2.60 22.26 9.61
C ARG A 13 3.55 21.17 10.08
N MET A 14 3.03 20.25 10.88
CA MET A 14 3.55 18.89 10.93
C MET A 14 3.79 18.52 9.46
N PRO A 15 4.99 18.09 9.05
CA PRO A 15 5.14 17.49 7.75
C PRO A 15 4.16 16.32 7.77
N GLY A 16 2.99 16.49 7.13
CA GLY A 16 2.02 15.43 7.01
C GLY A 16 2.78 14.30 6.36
N GLY A 17 3.15 13.30 7.16
CA GLY A 17 3.93 12.15 6.74
C GLY A 17 3.15 11.57 5.57
N ARG A 18 3.64 11.85 4.37
CA ARG A 18 2.94 11.48 3.15
C ARG A 18 3.16 9.99 3.04
N GLU A 19 2.27 9.24 3.68
CA GLU A 19 2.30 7.78 3.70
C GLU A 19 2.46 7.32 2.26
N ALA A 20 3.60 6.69 1.98
CA ALA A 20 3.86 6.10 0.70
C ALA A 20 2.90 4.92 0.58
N ARG A 21 2.16 4.90 -0.53
CA ARG A 21 1.20 3.86 -0.84
C ARG A 21 1.48 3.32 -2.23
N GLU A 22 1.53 2.00 -2.35
CA GLU A 22 1.64 1.30 -3.62
C GLU A 22 0.56 0.24 -3.73
N GLU A 23 0.05 0.04 -4.94
CA GLU A 23 -0.98 -0.95 -5.24
C GLU A 23 -0.43 -2.02 -6.19
N VAL A 24 -0.55 -3.28 -5.77
CA VAL A 24 -0.15 -4.45 -6.55
C VAL A 24 -1.41 -5.20 -6.93
N THR A 25 -1.72 -5.21 -8.22
CA THR A 25 -2.88 -5.91 -8.78
C THR A 25 -2.48 -7.30 -9.27
N LEU A 26 -3.31 -8.27 -8.90
CA LEU A 26 -3.18 -9.68 -9.28
C LEU A 26 -4.39 -10.01 -10.17
N PRO A 27 -4.19 -10.48 -11.41
CA PRO A 27 -5.24 -10.73 -12.41
C PRO A 27 -6.03 -12.04 -12.15
N THR A 28 -5.99 -12.52 -10.91
CA THR A 28 -6.69 -13.74 -10.48
C THR A 28 -7.21 -13.54 -9.06
N ALA A 29 -8.28 -14.27 -8.72
CA ALA A 29 -8.62 -14.48 -7.32
C ALA A 29 -7.49 -15.31 -6.69
N LEU A 30 -6.97 -14.84 -5.57
CA LEU A 30 -6.12 -15.64 -4.70
C LEU A 30 -6.98 -16.48 -3.77
N ASP A 31 -6.58 -17.74 -3.59
CA ASP A 31 -7.10 -18.54 -2.49
C ASP A 31 -6.75 -17.89 -1.14
N GLY A 32 -7.64 -18.02 -0.15
CA GLY A 32 -7.49 -17.38 1.17
C GLY A 32 -6.17 -17.74 1.86
N ALA A 33 -5.67 -18.97 1.70
CA ALA A 33 -4.39 -19.38 2.28
C ALA A 33 -3.21 -18.67 1.60
N THR A 34 -3.25 -18.52 0.27
CA THR A 34 -2.21 -17.78 -0.46
C THR A 34 -2.24 -16.30 -0.11
N LEU A 35 -3.43 -15.72 0.02
CA LEU A 35 -3.59 -14.33 0.42
C LEU A 35 -3.02 -14.06 1.81
N ALA A 36 -3.35 -14.90 2.79
CA ALA A 36 -2.84 -14.78 4.15
C ALA A 36 -1.31 -14.85 4.20
N LEU A 37 -0.71 -15.74 3.40
CA LEU A 37 0.74 -15.89 3.31
C LEU A 37 1.40 -14.67 2.66
N LEU A 38 0.77 -14.04 1.67
CA LEU A 38 1.26 -12.80 1.06
C LEU A 38 1.12 -11.60 2.00
N LEU A 39 0.03 -11.52 2.78
CA LEU A 39 -0.15 -10.50 3.81
C LEU A 39 0.83 -10.66 4.98
N ALA A 40 1.36 -11.86 5.19
CA ALA A 40 2.43 -12.13 6.15
C ALA A 40 3.84 -11.87 5.61
N THR A 41 3.98 -11.32 4.40
CA THR A 41 5.30 -11.04 3.80
C THR A 41 6.07 -10.04 4.69
N PRO A 42 7.29 -10.39 5.13
CA PRO A 42 8.10 -9.48 5.93
C PRO A 42 8.55 -8.29 5.08
N GLY A 43 8.43 -7.09 5.63
CA GLY A 43 8.82 -5.88 4.93
C GLY A 43 8.55 -4.60 5.71
N GLY A 44 7.75 -4.64 6.77
CA GLY A 44 7.50 -3.49 7.65
C GLY A 44 6.38 -2.57 7.16
N ALA A 45 6.02 -2.62 5.88
CA ALA A 45 4.83 -1.94 5.38
C ALA A 45 3.55 -2.63 5.84
N MET A 46 2.50 -1.85 6.08
CA MET A 46 1.17 -2.38 6.32
C MET A 46 0.61 -2.92 5.00
N LEU A 47 0.24 -4.20 5.01
CA LEU A 47 -0.32 -4.90 3.85
C LEU A 47 -1.83 -5.06 4.04
N SER A 48 -2.59 -4.71 3.02
CA SER A 48 -4.04 -4.92 2.98
C SER A 48 -4.45 -5.52 1.65
N ALA A 49 -5.41 -6.44 1.69
CA ALA A 49 -5.92 -7.10 0.49
C ALA A 49 -7.38 -6.75 0.24
N ARG A 50 -7.70 -6.48 -1.02
CA ARG A 50 -9.06 -6.31 -1.50
C ARG A 50 -9.29 -7.20 -2.71
N SER A 51 -10.13 -8.19 -2.54
CA SER A 51 -10.64 -9.01 -3.64
C SER A 51 -11.82 -8.31 -4.30
N GLY A 52 -11.91 -8.39 -5.62
CA GLY A 52 -13.01 -7.83 -6.39
C GLY A 52 -12.99 -8.32 -7.83
N THR A 53 -13.73 -7.64 -8.68
CA THR A 53 -13.78 -7.89 -10.11
C THR A 53 -13.22 -6.69 -10.88
N ASP A 54 -12.58 -6.94 -12.01
CA ASP A 54 -12.18 -5.88 -12.95
C ASP A 54 -13.38 -5.40 -13.79
N ALA A 55 -13.14 -4.41 -14.66
CA ALA A 55 -14.17 -3.87 -15.54
C ALA A 55 -14.70 -4.90 -16.57
N ALA A 56 -13.97 -5.99 -16.80
CA ALA A 56 -14.35 -7.09 -17.66
C ALA A 56 -15.05 -8.24 -16.90
N GLY A 57 -15.36 -8.05 -15.60
CA GLY A 57 -15.99 -9.07 -14.76
C GLY A 57 -15.06 -10.21 -14.35
N ARG A 58 -13.74 -10.07 -14.52
CA ARG A 58 -12.76 -11.09 -14.13
C ARG A 58 -12.33 -10.89 -12.69
N PRO A 59 -12.17 -11.97 -11.90
CA PRO A 59 -11.71 -11.86 -10.53
C PRO A 59 -10.31 -11.29 -10.46
N ARG A 60 -10.10 -10.33 -9.56
CA ARG A 60 -8.80 -9.73 -9.27
C ARG A 60 -8.63 -9.55 -7.77
N THR A 61 -7.37 -9.54 -7.35
CA THR A 61 -6.99 -9.21 -5.99
C THR A 61 -6.05 -8.02 -6.02
N VAL A 62 -6.35 -6.98 -5.25
CA VAL A 62 -5.49 -5.81 -5.11
C VAL A 62 -4.85 -5.85 -3.73
N LEU A 63 -3.53 -5.80 -3.70
CA LEU A 63 -2.73 -5.69 -2.48
C LEU A 63 -2.24 -4.26 -2.36
N THR A 64 -2.61 -3.60 -1.27
CA THR A 64 -2.16 -2.25 -0.95
C THR A 64 -1.04 -2.34 0.07
N LEU A 65 0.08 -1.70 -0.23
CA LEU A 65 1.21 -1.51 0.67
C LEU A 65 1.18 -0.06 1.16
N ALA A 66 1.24 0.15 2.47
CA ALA A 66 1.23 1.48 3.06
C ALA A 66 2.31 1.60 4.14
N HIS A 67 3.18 2.60 4.02
CA HIS A 67 4.18 2.91 5.04
C HIS A 67 4.62 4.37 4.94
N PRO A 68 4.94 5.06 6.06
CA PRO A 68 5.47 6.44 6.02
C PRO A 68 6.81 6.54 5.28
N ASP A 69 7.59 5.47 5.27
CA ASP A 69 8.87 5.37 4.57
C ASP A 69 8.69 4.68 3.19
N PRO A 70 9.03 5.35 2.07
CA PRO A 70 8.88 4.79 0.73
C PRO A 70 9.87 3.67 0.41
N GLU A 71 11.05 3.61 1.03
CA GLU A 71 12.02 2.52 0.82
C GLU A 71 11.50 1.22 1.44
N VAL A 72 10.81 1.32 2.58
CA VAL A 72 10.11 0.20 3.22
C VAL A 72 8.98 -0.33 2.33
N VAL A 73 8.22 0.56 1.66
CA VAL A 73 7.19 0.14 0.69
C VAL A 73 7.83 -0.58 -0.50
N ALA A 74 8.90 -0.01 -1.07
CA ALA A 74 9.60 -0.62 -2.19
C ALA A 74 10.19 -2.00 -1.83
N THR A 75 10.83 -2.12 -0.67
CA THR A 75 11.39 -3.39 -0.16
C THR A 75 10.29 -4.44 0.04
N THR A 76 9.18 -4.04 0.68
CA THR A 76 8.04 -4.95 0.90
C THR A 76 7.44 -5.38 -0.44
N ARG A 77 7.33 -4.47 -1.41
CA ARG A 77 6.86 -4.75 -2.77
C ARG A 77 7.76 -5.77 -3.47
N GLU A 78 9.08 -5.62 -3.40
CA GLU A 78 10.02 -6.59 -4.00
C GLU A 78 9.88 -7.98 -3.37
N HIS A 79 9.79 -8.05 -2.03
CA HIS A 79 9.55 -9.32 -1.33
C HIS A 79 8.20 -9.94 -1.74
N LEU A 80 7.16 -9.12 -1.86
CA LEU A 80 5.82 -9.55 -2.26
C LEU A 80 5.82 -10.10 -3.70
N LEU A 81 6.45 -9.39 -4.63
CA LEU A 81 6.57 -9.83 -6.03
C LEU A 81 7.36 -11.15 -6.13
N ARG A 82 8.41 -11.31 -5.33
CA ARG A 82 9.16 -12.56 -5.23
C ARG A 82 8.28 -13.70 -4.72
N ALA A 83 7.56 -13.50 -3.61
CA ALA A 83 6.66 -14.50 -3.04
C ALA A 83 5.52 -14.88 -4.01
N CYS A 84 4.98 -13.91 -4.75
CA CYS A 84 4.02 -14.15 -5.83
C CYS A 84 4.63 -15.04 -6.93
N ARG A 85 5.85 -14.72 -7.39
CA ARG A 85 6.53 -15.48 -8.45
C ARG A 85 6.85 -16.91 -8.03
N GLU A 86 7.33 -17.12 -6.79
CA GLU A 86 7.61 -18.45 -6.23
C GLU A 86 6.35 -19.34 -6.17
N ARG A 87 5.18 -18.71 -6.09
CA ARG A 87 3.86 -19.38 -6.09
C ARG A 87 3.19 -19.45 -7.46
N GLY A 88 3.86 -18.97 -8.52
CA GLY A 88 3.29 -18.93 -9.87
C GLY A 88 2.18 -17.90 -10.06
N VAL A 89 2.04 -16.93 -9.14
CA VAL A 89 1.05 -15.87 -9.22
C VAL A 89 1.61 -14.70 -10.04
N ARG A 90 0.87 -14.27 -11.07
CA ARG A 90 1.21 -13.05 -11.83
C ARG A 90 0.79 -11.83 -11.03
N ALA A 91 1.70 -10.87 -10.85
CA ALA A 91 1.45 -9.62 -10.14
C ALA A 91 1.87 -8.43 -11.01
N PHE A 92 1.14 -7.33 -10.94
CA PHE A 92 1.41 -6.08 -11.65
C PHE A 92 1.36 -4.91 -10.67
N VAL A 93 2.37 -4.05 -10.69
CA VAL A 93 2.39 -2.81 -9.92
C VAL A 93 1.72 -1.72 -10.77
N VAL A 94 0.83 -0.93 -10.18
CA VAL A 94 0.06 0.13 -10.87
C VAL A 94 0.41 1.49 -10.28
#